data_AF-A0A2M6ZYK8-F1
#
_entry.id   AF-A0A2M6ZYK8-F1
#
_cell.length_a   1.000
_cell.length_b   1.000
_cell.length_c   1.000
_cell.angle_alpha   90.00
_cell.angle_beta   90.00
_cell.angle_gamma   90.00
#
_symmetry.space_group_name_H-M   'P 1'
#
loop_
_entity.id
_entity.type
_entity.pdbx_description
1 polymer ?
#
loop_
_entity_poly.entity_id
_entity_poly.type
_entity_poly.pdbx_seq_one_letter_code
_entity_poly.pdbx_strand_id
1 'polypeptide(L)'
;NSNGGEAGYRKSVYSLAIEGVLVRGTDMLFVGDHESSCHPVLDVSNVAQSTLEQLERAKDVAPLVSGNMPVIFTPHGVASALIAPLAIAFNGKTVLRGASPLGHRKGEQVFAPELSIWDDGTIPFRPTSAICDDEGIPTRSTPLVENGIVMNFLYDLQTAGQAGTQSTGNASRSLGSLPSPSTNAIIIGDGKTSFADMLAGIKEGLVIEQLM
;
A
#
# COMPACT_ATOMS: atom_id res chain seq x y z
N ASN A 1 8.54 16.90 -23.21
CA ASN A 1 9.33 17.68 -22.23
C ASN A 1 10.48 18.36 -22.99
N SER A 2 11.28 19.21 -22.33
CA SER A 2 12.39 19.95 -22.96
C SER A 2 13.51 19.07 -23.53
N ASN A 3 13.56 17.79 -23.14
CA ASN A 3 14.50 16.79 -23.65
C ASN A 3 13.95 16.01 -24.85
N GLY A 4 12.84 16.47 -25.46
CA GLY A 4 12.21 15.81 -26.60
C GLY A 4 11.38 14.57 -26.25
N GLY A 5 11.19 14.26 -24.96
CA GLY A 5 10.36 13.12 -24.53
C GLY A 5 8.87 13.41 -24.66
N GLU A 6 8.12 12.52 -25.29
CA GLU A 6 6.66 12.54 -25.36
C GLU A 6 6.13 11.17 -24.94
N ALA A 7 5.10 11.16 -24.09
CA ALA A 7 4.47 9.93 -23.66
C ALA A 7 2.97 10.18 -23.45
N GLY A 8 2.17 9.18 -23.81
CA GLY A 8 0.73 9.20 -23.66
C GLY A 8 0.18 7.79 -23.71
N TYR A 9 -0.78 7.49 -22.86
CA TYR A 9 -1.49 6.22 -22.85
C TYR A 9 -2.93 6.44 -22.37
N ARG A 10 -3.78 5.46 -22.66
CA ARG A 10 -5.16 5.43 -22.18
C ARG A 10 -5.36 4.14 -21.41
N LYS A 11 -6.01 4.23 -20.25
CA LYS A 11 -6.49 3.08 -19.50
C LYS A 11 -7.97 3.25 -19.15
N SER A 12 -8.68 2.13 -19.07
CA SER A 12 -9.99 2.04 -18.44
C SER A 12 -9.80 1.43 -17.07
N VAL A 13 -10.58 1.87 -16.08
CA VAL A 13 -10.57 1.30 -14.73
C VAL A 13 -11.99 0.87 -14.41
N TYR A 14 -12.14 -0.39 -14.05
CA TYR A 14 -13.35 -0.99 -13.53
C TYR A 14 -13.17 -1.14 -12.02
N SER A 15 -14.20 -0.79 -11.26
CA SER A 15 -14.20 -0.96 -9.81
C SER A 15 -15.55 -1.48 -9.36
N LEU A 16 -15.51 -2.41 -8.43
CA LEU A 16 -16.66 -2.98 -7.76
C LEU A 16 -16.39 -2.88 -6.26
N ALA A 17 -17.39 -2.45 -5.49
CA ALA A 17 -17.36 -2.50 -4.05
C ALA A 17 -18.68 -3.06 -3.53
N ILE A 18 -18.61 -3.83 -2.43
CA ILE A 18 -19.78 -4.26 -1.68
C ILE A 18 -19.58 -3.81 -0.25
N GLU A 19 -20.46 -2.92 0.19
CA GLU A 19 -20.45 -2.37 1.54
C GLU A 19 -21.70 -2.82 2.30
N GLY A 20 -21.53 -3.06 3.59
CA GLY A 20 -22.58 -3.39 4.54
C GLY A 20 -22.49 -2.50 5.77
N VAL A 21 -23.64 -2.18 6.36
CA VAL A 21 -23.70 -1.43 7.62
C VAL A 21 -24.49 -2.24 8.63
N LEU A 22 -23.86 -2.53 9.77
CA LEU A 22 -24.50 -3.16 10.90
C LEU A 22 -24.89 -2.09 11.92
N VAL A 23 -26.19 -1.90 12.13
CA VAL A 23 -26.73 -0.87 13.02
C VAL A 23 -27.30 -1.49 14.29
N ARG A 24 -26.86 -1.01 15.45
CA ARG A 24 -27.28 -1.46 16.80
C ARG A 24 -27.58 -0.27 17.69
N GLY A 25 -28.84 0.15 17.72
CA GLY A 25 -29.22 1.39 18.40
C GLY A 25 -28.53 2.59 17.75
N THR A 26 -27.57 3.21 18.44
CA THR A 26 -26.74 4.31 17.92
C THR A 26 -25.39 3.86 17.38
N ASP A 27 -25.02 2.59 17.57
CA ASP A 27 -23.77 2.02 17.09
C ASP A 27 -23.90 1.63 15.60
N MET A 28 -22.89 1.97 14.82
CA MET A 28 -22.83 1.74 13.37
C MET A 28 -21.45 1.22 13.02
N LEU A 29 -21.40 -0.04 12.57
CA LEU A 29 -20.20 -0.62 11.99
C LEU A 29 -20.34 -0.68 10.48
N PHE A 30 -19.36 -0.13 9.79
CA PHE A 30 -19.21 -0.22 8.34
C PHE A 30 -18.24 -1.35 8.02
N VAL A 31 -18.63 -2.21 7.09
CA VAL A 31 -17.80 -3.28 6.57
C VAL A 31 -17.90 -3.29 5.05
N GLY A 32 -16.89 -3.83 4.39
CA GLY A 32 -16.93 -3.92 2.95
C GLY A 32 -15.62 -4.35 2.37
N ASP A 33 -15.67 -4.63 1.08
CA ASP A 33 -14.49 -4.93 0.29
C ASP A 33 -14.69 -4.37 -1.12
N HIS A 34 -13.59 -4.25 -1.85
CA HIS A 34 -13.59 -3.76 -3.21
C HIS A 34 -12.53 -4.45 -4.07
N GLU A 35 -12.80 -4.48 -5.36
CA GLU A 35 -11.86 -4.91 -6.37
C GLU A 35 -11.81 -3.88 -7.49
N SER A 36 -10.60 -3.57 -7.95
CA SER A 36 -10.38 -2.64 -9.05
C SER A 36 -9.35 -3.20 -10.02
N SER A 37 -9.65 -3.09 -11.31
CA SER A 37 -8.80 -3.63 -12.40
C SER A 37 -8.91 -2.78 -13.67
N CYS A 38 -7.92 -2.88 -14.55
CA CYS A 38 -7.98 -2.36 -15.92
C CYS A 38 -8.54 -3.37 -16.93
N HIS A 39 -9.11 -4.48 -16.47
CA HIS A 39 -10.02 -5.34 -17.24
C HIS A 39 -11.39 -5.42 -16.55
N PRO A 40 -12.46 -5.84 -17.26
CA PRO A 40 -13.77 -6.03 -16.64
C PRO A 40 -13.69 -6.99 -15.45
N VAL A 41 -14.29 -6.59 -14.33
CA VAL A 41 -14.49 -7.45 -13.16
C VAL A 41 -15.77 -8.25 -13.40
N LEU A 42 -15.64 -9.58 -13.57
CA LEU A 42 -16.76 -10.45 -13.96
C LEU A 42 -17.23 -11.36 -12.82
N ASP A 43 -16.36 -11.62 -11.86
CA ASP A 43 -16.69 -12.41 -10.67
C ASP A 43 -16.71 -11.47 -9.46
N VAL A 44 -17.83 -11.49 -8.74
CA VAL A 44 -18.05 -10.67 -7.55
C VAL A 44 -17.97 -11.50 -6.27
N SER A 45 -17.77 -12.81 -6.40
CA SER A 45 -17.92 -13.77 -5.31
C SER A 45 -16.90 -13.53 -4.20
N ASN A 46 -15.66 -13.17 -4.54
CA ASN A 46 -14.62 -12.88 -3.55
C ASN A 46 -14.98 -11.66 -2.69
N VAL A 47 -15.37 -10.55 -3.34
CA VAL A 47 -15.80 -9.32 -2.65
C VAL A 47 -17.04 -9.60 -1.80
N ALA A 48 -18.03 -10.32 -2.34
CA ALA A 48 -19.25 -10.67 -1.61
C ALA A 48 -18.97 -11.58 -0.40
N GLN A 49 -18.13 -12.60 -0.56
CA GLN A 49 -17.77 -13.51 0.52
C GLN A 49 -16.99 -12.79 1.62
N SER A 50 -16.00 -11.96 1.25
CA SER A 50 -15.25 -11.13 2.20
C SER A 50 -16.18 -10.25 3.03
N THR A 51 -17.10 -9.51 2.39
CA THR A 51 -18.06 -8.65 3.10
C THR A 51 -19.00 -9.46 4.00
N LEU A 52 -19.45 -10.64 3.57
CA LEU A 52 -20.29 -11.53 4.40
C LEU A 52 -19.53 -12.06 5.62
N GLU A 53 -18.27 -12.45 5.48
CA GLU A 53 -17.44 -12.90 6.59
C GLU A 53 -17.20 -11.77 7.61
N GLN A 54 -16.96 -10.54 7.14
CA GLN A 54 -16.86 -9.37 8.00
C GLN A 54 -18.16 -9.11 8.78
N LEU A 55 -19.32 -9.18 8.10
CA LEU A 55 -20.63 -9.06 8.73
C LEU A 55 -20.89 -10.14 9.77
N GLU A 56 -20.50 -11.39 9.50
CA GLU A 56 -20.67 -12.50 10.43
C GLU A 56 -19.82 -12.29 11.70
N ARG A 57 -18.54 -11.93 11.54
CA ARG A 57 -17.64 -11.64 12.67
C ARG A 57 -18.11 -10.45 13.49
N ALA A 58 -18.71 -9.44 12.84
CA ALA A 58 -19.27 -8.28 13.51
C ALA A 58 -20.49 -8.57 14.38
N LYS A 59 -21.11 -9.75 14.24
CA LYS A 59 -22.29 -10.12 15.05
C LYS A 59 -21.96 -10.22 16.53
N ASP A 60 -20.75 -10.61 16.88
CA ASP A 60 -20.34 -10.78 18.27
C ASP A 60 -19.35 -9.68 18.67
N VAL A 61 -19.76 -8.84 19.62
CA VAL A 61 -18.88 -7.82 20.19
C VAL A 61 -18.20 -8.41 21.42
N ALA A 62 -16.89 -8.64 21.30
CA ALA A 62 -16.07 -9.08 22.42
C ALA A 62 -15.62 -7.88 23.27
N PRO A 63 -15.66 -7.98 24.61
CA PRO A 63 -15.03 -6.98 25.46
C PRO A 63 -13.51 -7.01 25.30
N LEU A 64 -12.87 -5.85 25.27
CA LEU A 64 -11.43 -5.72 25.15
C LEU A 64 -10.81 -5.26 26.47
N VAL A 65 -9.77 -5.96 26.93
CA VAL A 65 -8.92 -5.50 28.02
C VAL A 65 -7.77 -4.68 27.43
N SER A 66 -7.65 -3.42 27.85
CA SER A 66 -6.52 -2.58 27.43
C SER A 66 -5.20 -3.14 27.97
N GLY A 67 -4.20 -3.24 27.10
CA GLY A 67 -2.87 -3.73 27.48
C GLY A 67 -2.02 -4.06 26.27
N ASN A 68 -0.79 -4.48 26.53
CA ASN A 68 0.10 -4.98 25.49
C ASN A 68 -0.36 -6.38 25.09
N MET A 69 -0.66 -6.58 23.81
CA MET A 69 -1.06 -7.87 23.26
C MET A 69 -0.50 -8.07 21.84
N PRO A 70 -0.36 -9.32 21.39
CA PRO A 70 -0.05 -9.62 20.00
C PRO A 70 -1.15 -9.08 19.07
N VAL A 71 -0.71 -8.50 17.96
CA VAL A 71 -1.59 -7.98 16.91
C VAL A 71 -1.18 -8.59 15.57
N ILE A 72 -2.15 -9.15 14.86
CA ILE A 72 -1.99 -9.60 13.48
C ILE A 72 -2.79 -8.64 12.60
N PHE A 73 -2.14 -8.04 11.61
CA PHE A 73 -2.84 -7.29 10.57
C PHE A 73 -3.19 -8.23 9.43
N THR A 74 -4.44 -8.18 8.97
CA THR A 74 -4.81 -8.81 7.70
C THR A 74 -4.27 -7.95 6.55
N PRO A 75 -4.31 -8.41 5.28
CA PRO A 75 -3.93 -7.57 4.14
C PRO A 75 -4.66 -6.22 4.11
N HIS A 76 -5.95 -6.18 4.46
CA HIS A 76 -6.73 -4.94 4.59
C HIS A 76 -6.29 -4.10 5.79
N GLY A 77 -5.95 -4.73 6.91
CA GLY A 77 -5.39 -4.06 8.08
C GLY A 77 -4.06 -3.38 7.75
N VAL A 78 -3.18 -4.06 7.01
CA VAL A 78 -1.91 -3.50 6.52
C VAL A 78 -2.19 -2.34 5.56
N ALA A 79 -3.14 -2.51 4.63
CA ALA A 79 -3.50 -1.48 3.66
C ALA A 79 -3.96 -0.18 4.35
N SER A 80 -4.86 -0.29 5.32
CA SER A 80 -5.41 0.84 6.06
C SER A 80 -4.40 1.48 7.02
N ALA A 81 -3.60 0.69 7.73
CA ALA A 81 -2.73 1.19 8.79
C ALA A 81 -1.34 1.63 8.30
N LEU A 82 -0.75 0.91 7.35
CA LEU A 82 0.69 0.97 7.09
C LEU A 82 1.07 1.59 5.74
N ILE A 83 0.19 1.55 4.73
CA ILE A 83 0.55 2.02 3.38
C ILE A 83 0.82 3.52 3.35
N ALA A 84 -0.02 4.34 4.00
CA ALA A 84 0.19 5.79 4.06
C ALA A 84 1.51 6.19 4.75
N PRO A 85 1.84 5.71 5.96
CA PRO A 85 3.12 6.03 6.58
C PRO A 85 4.32 5.46 5.81
N LEU A 86 4.22 4.27 5.20
CA LEU A 86 5.27 3.73 4.33
C LEU A 86 5.50 4.62 3.11
N ALA A 87 4.43 5.06 2.43
CA ALA A 87 4.52 5.96 1.29
C ALA A 87 5.24 7.26 1.64
N ILE A 88 4.97 7.83 2.83
CA ILE A 88 5.65 9.03 3.34
C ILE A 88 7.12 8.75 3.65
N ALA A 89 7.40 7.64 4.35
CA ALA A 89 8.76 7.28 4.77
C ALA A 89 9.69 7.02 3.58
N PHE A 90 9.17 6.44 2.49
CA PHE A 90 9.92 6.15 1.27
C PHE A 90 9.91 7.27 0.23
N ASN A 91 9.20 8.37 0.49
CA ASN A 91 9.13 9.50 -0.43
C ASN A 91 10.46 10.28 -0.45
N GLY A 92 11.11 10.36 -1.62
CA GLY A 92 12.40 11.04 -1.79
C GLY A 92 12.34 12.53 -1.43
N LYS A 93 11.20 13.21 -1.61
CA LYS A 93 11.02 14.60 -1.18
C LYS A 93 11.01 14.72 0.35
N THR A 94 10.34 13.80 1.03
CA THR A 94 10.32 13.73 2.51
C THR A 94 11.72 13.44 3.07
N VAL A 95 12.47 12.55 2.41
CA VAL A 95 13.86 12.24 2.76
C VAL A 95 14.76 13.46 2.60
N LEU A 96 14.71 14.15 1.45
CA LEU A 96 15.53 15.35 1.20
C LEU A 96 15.23 16.50 2.16
N ARG A 97 14.02 16.55 2.70
CA ARG A 97 13.62 17.52 3.74
C ARG A 97 14.04 17.11 5.16
N GLY A 98 14.64 15.93 5.33
CA GLY A 98 15.03 15.41 6.65
C GLY A 98 13.85 14.98 7.53
N ALA A 99 12.65 14.83 6.96
CA ALA A 99 11.43 14.48 7.71
C ALA A 99 11.15 12.97 7.72
N SER A 100 11.84 12.19 6.88
CA SER A 100 11.65 10.73 6.84
C SER A 100 12.43 10.06 7.97
N PRO A 101 11.82 9.12 8.72
CA PRO A 101 12.53 8.33 9.73
C PRO A 101 13.58 7.38 9.10
N LEU A 102 13.52 7.17 7.79
CA LEU A 102 14.43 6.27 7.06
C LEU A 102 15.56 7.02 6.35
N GLY A 103 15.54 8.36 6.29
CA GLY A 103 16.36 9.14 5.36
C GLY A 103 17.88 8.91 5.44
N HIS A 104 18.40 8.58 6.63
CA HIS A 104 19.82 8.26 6.84
C HIS A 104 20.12 6.77 6.95
N ARG A 105 19.13 5.90 6.77
CA ARG A 105 19.23 4.46 7.04
C ARG A 105 19.38 3.61 5.79
N LYS A 106 19.67 4.22 4.64
CA LYS A 106 19.89 3.48 3.38
C LYS A 106 21.08 2.52 3.54
N GLY A 107 20.87 1.24 3.24
CA GLY A 107 21.83 0.16 3.43
C GLY A 107 21.87 -0.41 4.86
N GLU A 108 21.08 0.12 5.79
CA GLU A 108 20.95 -0.43 7.14
C GLU A 108 19.78 -1.39 7.23
N GLN A 109 19.93 -2.42 8.06
CA GLN A 109 18.82 -3.29 8.45
C GLN A 109 18.00 -2.62 9.55
N VAL A 110 16.76 -2.25 9.22
CA VAL A 110 15.87 -1.49 10.11
C VAL A 110 14.54 -2.19 10.35
N PHE A 111 14.21 -3.19 9.52
CA PHE A 111 13.06 -4.05 9.67
C PHE A 111 13.49 -5.50 9.94
N ALA A 112 12.52 -6.37 10.21
CA ALA A 112 12.74 -7.80 10.36
C ALA A 112 13.33 -8.39 9.06
N PRO A 113 14.30 -9.34 9.13
CA PRO A 113 14.92 -9.95 7.96
C PRO A 113 13.93 -10.61 6.98
N GLU A 114 12.76 -10.99 7.46
CA GLU A 114 11.70 -11.62 6.67
C GLU A 114 10.93 -10.62 5.81
N LEU A 115 11.05 -9.32 6.08
CA LEU A 115 10.27 -8.28 5.42
C LEU A 115 10.98 -7.78 4.16
N SER A 116 10.29 -7.87 3.02
CA SER A 116 10.68 -7.20 1.78
C SER A 116 9.50 -6.42 1.22
N ILE A 117 9.77 -5.22 0.73
CA ILE A 117 8.78 -4.26 0.25
C ILE A 117 9.30 -3.63 -1.04
N TRP A 118 8.46 -3.50 -2.06
CA TRP A 118 8.79 -2.79 -3.28
C TRP A 118 7.60 -1.99 -3.81
N ASP A 119 7.88 -0.94 -4.58
CA ASP A 119 6.87 -0.22 -5.36
C ASP A 119 6.91 -0.73 -6.80
N ASP A 120 5.76 -1.09 -7.38
CA ASP A 120 5.71 -1.64 -8.72
C ASP A 120 4.65 -0.95 -9.60
N GLY A 121 5.13 -0.20 -10.60
CA GLY A 121 4.28 0.44 -11.60
C GLY A 121 3.98 -0.43 -12.83
N THR A 122 4.46 -1.67 -12.86
CA THR A 122 4.45 -2.54 -14.06
C THR A 122 3.47 -3.70 -13.99
N ILE A 123 2.72 -3.83 -12.88
CA ILE A 123 1.77 -4.92 -12.65
C ILE A 123 0.64 -4.88 -13.71
N PRO A 124 0.45 -5.95 -14.50
CA PRO A 124 -0.61 -6.01 -15.49
C PRO A 124 -1.99 -5.77 -14.87
N PHE A 125 -2.77 -4.94 -15.54
CA PHE A 125 -4.15 -4.61 -15.17
C PHE A 125 -4.36 -3.96 -13.80
N ARG A 126 -3.30 -3.59 -13.07
CA ARG A 126 -3.44 -2.87 -11.80
C ARG A 126 -3.78 -1.39 -12.10
N PRO A 127 -4.83 -0.81 -11.47
CA PRO A 127 -5.20 0.58 -11.73
C PRO A 127 -4.11 1.61 -11.42
N THR A 128 -3.23 1.32 -10.46
CA THR A 128 -2.10 2.18 -10.10
C THR A 128 -0.89 2.02 -11.02
N SER A 129 -0.86 0.99 -11.86
CA SER A 129 0.19 0.80 -12.86
C SER A 129 0.02 1.74 -14.05
N ALA A 130 1.15 2.04 -14.69
CA ALA A 130 1.25 3.00 -15.78
C ALA A 130 2.48 2.68 -16.65
N ILE A 131 2.42 3.01 -17.94
CA ILE A 131 3.57 2.82 -18.84
C ILE A 131 4.69 3.82 -18.50
N CYS A 132 4.30 5.03 -18.10
CA CYS A 132 5.19 6.07 -17.62
C CYS A 132 4.51 6.89 -16.52
N ASP A 133 5.31 7.54 -15.70
CA ASP A 133 4.87 8.51 -14.70
C ASP A 133 4.48 9.86 -15.35
N ASP A 134 4.06 10.84 -14.55
CA ASP A 134 3.58 12.14 -15.04
C ASP A 134 4.68 13.07 -15.58
N GLU A 135 5.95 12.62 -15.55
CA GLU A 135 7.11 13.28 -16.17
C GLU A 135 7.59 12.56 -17.44
N GLY A 136 6.92 11.45 -17.80
CA GLY A 136 7.24 10.63 -18.97
C GLY A 136 8.36 9.63 -18.72
N ILE A 137 8.70 9.34 -17.46
CA ILE A 137 9.70 8.33 -17.10
C ILE A 137 9.02 6.96 -17.02
N PRO A 138 9.55 5.91 -17.68
CA PRO A 138 9.00 4.56 -17.56
C PRO A 138 8.91 4.13 -16.10
N THR A 139 7.74 3.62 -15.71
CA THR A 139 7.58 3.02 -14.38
C THR A 139 8.38 1.72 -14.31
N ARG A 140 8.70 1.29 -13.09
CA ARG A 140 9.47 0.08 -12.85
C ARG A 140 9.11 -0.53 -11.51
N SER A 141 9.64 -1.72 -11.25
CA SER A 141 9.69 -2.29 -9.90
C SER A 141 10.90 -1.73 -9.16
N THR A 142 10.68 -1.05 -8.05
CA THR A 142 11.72 -0.40 -7.24
C THR A 142 11.75 -1.03 -5.84
N PRO A 143 12.82 -1.75 -5.47
CA PRO A 143 12.94 -2.31 -4.12
C PRO A 143 13.12 -1.19 -3.10
N LEU A 144 12.25 -1.20 -2.08
CA LEU A 144 12.26 -0.25 -0.96
C LEU A 144 12.93 -0.88 0.27
N VAL A 145 12.58 -2.14 0.54
CA VAL A 145 13.17 -2.98 1.59
C VAL A 145 13.50 -4.35 1.02
N GLU A 146 14.71 -4.84 1.23
CA GLU A 146 15.11 -6.21 0.91
C GLU A 146 15.66 -6.88 2.16
N ASN A 147 15.03 -7.98 2.60
CA ASN A 147 15.41 -8.72 3.80
C ASN A 147 15.65 -7.80 5.03
N GLY A 148 14.74 -6.85 5.22
CA GLY A 148 14.79 -5.86 6.30
C GLY A 148 15.74 -4.67 6.09
N ILE A 149 16.49 -4.63 4.98
CA ILE A 149 17.47 -3.58 4.64
C ILE A 149 16.82 -2.51 3.77
N VAL A 150 17.00 -1.22 4.12
CA VAL A 150 16.48 -0.10 3.32
C VAL A 150 17.29 0.05 2.03
N MET A 151 16.64 -0.15 0.88
CA MET A 151 17.31 -0.19 -0.42
C MET A 151 17.26 1.13 -1.16
N ASN A 152 16.06 1.67 -1.41
CA ASN A 152 15.86 2.89 -2.19
C ASN A 152 14.73 3.77 -1.63
N PHE A 153 14.64 4.97 -2.18
CA PHE A 153 13.52 5.89 -2.02
C PHE A 153 12.92 6.19 -3.39
N LEU A 154 11.67 6.66 -3.42
CA LEU A 154 10.97 7.00 -4.65
C LEU A 154 11.28 8.44 -5.05
N TYR A 155 11.66 8.64 -6.31
CA TYR A 155 12.09 9.94 -6.84
C TYR A 155 11.35 10.31 -8.11
N ASP A 156 10.98 11.58 -8.19
CA ASP A 156 10.71 12.31 -9.44
C ASP A 156 12.03 12.86 -10.01
N LEU A 157 12.01 13.54 -11.15
CA LEU A 157 13.19 14.13 -11.77
C LEU A 157 13.87 15.17 -10.87
N GLN A 158 13.08 16.03 -10.20
CA GLN A 158 13.62 17.10 -9.37
C GLN A 158 14.37 16.54 -8.15
N THR A 159 13.72 15.68 -7.39
CA THR A 159 14.26 15.05 -6.18
C THR A 159 15.38 14.08 -6.52
N ALA A 160 15.32 13.38 -7.65
CA ALA A 160 16.45 12.60 -8.14
C ALA A 160 17.69 13.46 -8.37
N GLY A 161 17.54 14.60 -9.06
CA GLY A 161 18.63 15.54 -9.29
C GLY A 161 19.22 16.09 -8.00
N GLN A 162 18.37 16.44 -7.02
CA GLN A 162 18.80 16.92 -5.70
C GLN A 162 19.54 15.84 -4.89
N ALA A 163 19.11 14.58 -5.00
CA ALA A 163 19.75 13.45 -4.33
C ALA A 163 20.97 12.89 -5.10
N GLY A 164 21.32 13.44 -6.26
CA GLY A 164 22.42 12.94 -7.10
C GLY A 164 22.17 11.53 -7.65
N THR A 165 20.91 11.16 -7.89
CA THR A 165 20.47 9.85 -8.39
C THR A 165 19.59 10.00 -9.64
N GLN A 166 19.01 8.91 -10.12
CA GLN A 166 18.05 8.87 -11.22
C GLN A 166 16.60 8.80 -10.71
N SER A 167 15.65 9.32 -11.49
CA SER A 167 14.22 9.15 -11.23
C SER A 167 13.86 7.66 -11.23
N THR A 168 12.96 7.28 -10.33
CA THR A 168 12.47 5.89 -10.21
C THR A 168 11.20 5.67 -11.03
N GLY A 169 10.67 6.69 -11.72
CA GLY A 169 9.41 6.59 -12.47
C GLY A 169 8.20 6.68 -11.54
N ASN A 170 8.26 7.61 -10.58
CA ASN A 170 7.30 7.77 -9.48
C ASN A 170 6.73 9.18 -9.39
N ALA A 171 6.86 10.00 -10.43
CA ALA A 171 6.29 11.34 -10.41
C ALA A 171 4.76 11.29 -10.63
N SER A 172 3.99 11.89 -9.73
CA SER A 172 2.55 12.09 -9.91
C SER A 172 2.15 13.56 -9.68
N ARG A 173 1.12 14.01 -10.41
CA ARG A 173 0.50 15.32 -10.25
C ARG A 173 -1.00 15.28 -10.51
N SER A 174 -1.68 16.26 -9.92
CA SER A 174 -3.02 16.69 -10.35
C SER A 174 -2.90 17.83 -11.37
N LEU A 175 -4.02 18.20 -12.02
CA LEU A 175 -4.05 19.25 -13.04
C LEU A 175 -3.44 20.59 -12.60
N GLY A 176 -3.55 20.93 -11.31
CA GLY A 176 -3.04 22.18 -10.74
C GLY A 176 -1.76 22.06 -9.92
N SER A 177 -1.12 20.88 -9.86
CA SER A 177 0.07 20.67 -9.03
C SER A 177 1.32 20.41 -9.86
N LEU A 178 2.47 20.77 -9.29
CA LEU A 178 3.74 20.27 -9.80
C LEU A 178 3.83 18.75 -9.55
N PRO A 179 4.61 18.03 -10.37
CA PRO A 179 5.00 16.65 -10.06
C PRO A 179 5.63 16.54 -8.67
N SER A 180 5.39 15.41 -8.02
CA SER A 180 6.07 15.02 -6.80
C SER A 180 6.18 13.50 -6.71
N PRO A 181 7.13 12.94 -5.95
CA PRO A 181 7.23 11.49 -5.82
C PRO A 181 5.95 10.93 -5.19
N SER A 182 5.45 9.83 -5.73
CA SER A 182 4.27 9.09 -5.30
C SER A 182 4.47 7.59 -5.55
N THR A 183 3.78 6.77 -4.79
CA THR A 183 3.77 5.31 -4.97
C THR A 183 2.91 4.92 -6.17
N ASN A 184 3.28 3.82 -6.84
CA ASN A 184 2.40 3.08 -7.74
C ASN A 184 1.63 2.03 -6.93
N ALA A 185 2.09 0.77 -6.92
CA ALA A 185 1.59 -0.29 -6.06
C ALA A 185 2.68 -0.71 -5.07
N ILE A 186 2.49 -0.42 -3.78
CA ILE A 186 3.34 -0.99 -2.74
C ILE A 186 2.97 -2.47 -2.58
N ILE A 187 3.96 -3.34 -2.72
CA ILE A 187 3.83 -4.78 -2.52
C ILE A 187 4.70 -5.19 -1.34
N ILE A 188 4.15 -6.05 -0.49
CA ILE A 188 4.84 -6.66 0.64
C ILE A 188 5.00 -8.14 0.29
N GLY A 189 6.23 -8.64 0.41
CA GLY A 189 6.57 -10.02 0.08
C GLY A 189 5.91 -11.02 1.03
N ASP A 190 5.59 -12.19 0.48
CA ASP A 190 4.97 -13.27 1.24
C ASP A 190 5.91 -13.82 2.32
N GLY A 191 5.35 -14.06 3.50
CA GLY A 191 5.99 -14.83 4.56
C GLY A 191 5.83 -16.34 4.35
N LYS A 192 6.45 -17.12 5.23
CA LYS A 192 6.34 -18.60 5.23
C LYS A 192 5.34 -19.16 6.23
N THR A 193 4.84 -18.31 7.13
CA THR A 193 3.95 -18.71 8.24
C THR A 193 2.51 -18.58 7.80
N SER A 194 1.71 -19.65 7.97
CA SER A 194 0.29 -19.59 7.65
C SER A 194 -0.48 -18.76 8.67
N PHE A 195 -1.65 -18.23 8.29
CA PHE A 195 -2.50 -17.49 9.23
C PHE A 195 -2.93 -18.34 10.44
N ALA A 196 -3.21 -19.62 10.22
CA ALA A 196 -3.54 -20.54 11.30
C ALA A 196 -2.36 -20.74 12.28
N ASP A 197 -1.13 -20.84 11.77
CA ASP A 197 0.06 -20.96 12.62
C ASP A 197 0.38 -19.66 13.37
N MET A 198 0.13 -18.50 12.76
CA MET A 198 0.23 -17.20 13.44
C MET A 198 -0.74 -17.12 14.63
N LEU A 199 -1.94 -17.69 14.49
CA LEU A 199 -2.95 -17.74 15.55
C LEU A 199 -2.63 -18.76 16.66
N ALA A 200 -2.02 -19.91 16.32
CA ALA A 200 -1.90 -21.06 17.22
C ALA A 200 -1.15 -20.77 18.54
N GLY A 201 -0.30 -19.73 18.58
CA GLY A 201 0.43 -19.32 19.77
C GLY A 201 -0.21 -18.18 20.59
N ILE A 202 -1.30 -17.58 20.09
CA ILE A 202 -1.91 -16.40 20.68
C ILE A 202 -3.08 -16.82 21.58
N LYS A 203 -2.91 -16.67 22.90
CA LYS A 203 -3.99 -16.91 23.88
C LYS A 203 -5.05 -15.80 23.86
N GLU A 204 -4.59 -14.56 23.72
CA GLU A 204 -5.40 -13.35 23.64
C GLU A 204 -4.63 -12.34 22.79
N GLY A 205 -5.30 -11.71 21.82
CA GLY A 205 -4.71 -10.79 20.87
C GLY A 205 -5.74 -10.27 19.88
N LEU A 206 -5.29 -9.40 18.96
CA LEU A 206 -6.17 -8.77 17.97
C LEU A 206 -5.81 -9.20 16.55
N VAL A 207 -6.84 -9.39 15.74
CA VAL A 207 -6.73 -9.41 14.28
C VAL A 207 -7.33 -8.10 13.78
N ILE A 208 -6.51 -7.25 13.19
CA ILE A 208 -6.92 -5.94 12.68
C ILE A 208 -7.26 -6.09 11.20
N GLU A 209 -8.55 -5.93 10.90
CA GLU A 209 -9.06 -5.90 9.53
C GLU A 209 -9.01 -4.51 8.93
N GLN A 210 -9.29 -3.47 9.73
CA GLN A 210 -9.33 -2.09 9.25
C GLN A 210 -9.07 -1.12 10.40
N LEU A 211 -8.32 -0.05 10.12
CA LEU A 211 -8.26 1.15 10.95
C LEU A 211 -8.89 2.34 10.21
N MET A 212 -9.57 3.21 10.95
CA MET A 212 -10.14 4.47 10.44
C MET A 212 -9.11 5.61 10.45
#